data_AF-A0A1J0PAT5-F1
#
_entry.id   AF-A0A1J0PAT5-F1
#
_cell.length_a   1.000
_cell.length_b   1.000
_cell.length_c   1.000
_cell.angle_alpha   90.00
_cell.angle_beta   90.00
_cell.angle_gamma   90.00
#
_symmetry.space_group_name_H-M   'P 1'
#
loop_
_entity.id
_entity.type
_entity.pdbx_description
1 polymer ?
#
loop_
_entity_poly.entity_id
_entity_poly.type
_entity_poly.pdbx_seq_one_letter_code
_entity_poly.pdbx_strand_id
1 'polypeptide(L)'
;MGAALSTAALPASAAVDNDLPVRWNTGGAVWSTSLDSFVTFIESGEVTDRGLGDGLSRSGWTSEEVRAGLSKTYSVDVVGVTRFLYSDDGVKFLKDQSRSYFPYWSMSTYAVQALRSAIIADSVDGELSSAGIMAALPTDFRLADTCGTYDGKQNICAEGKCEGEAQCTSLLSWYVFLPACIQANQMTDPVAQVRMTPAPAPAPMPFTPAPIRGLW
;
A
#
# COMPACT_ATOMS: atom_id res chain seq x y z
N MET A 1 -39.49 2.86 29.24
CA MET A 1 -38.15 3.42 28.97
C MET A 1 -37.57 2.66 27.78
N GLY A 2 -37.53 3.29 26.59
CA GLY A 2 -36.98 2.67 25.38
C GLY A 2 -35.66 3.36 25.02
N ALA A 3 -34.57 2.59 24.98
CA ALA A 3 -33.27 3.09 24.54
C ALA A 3 -33.23 3.08 23.01
N ALA A 4 -33.13 4.25 22.40
CA ALA A 4 -32.84 4.38 20.98
C ALA A 4 -31.35 4.09 20.75
N LEU A 5 -31.04 3.01 20.02
CA LEU A 5 -29.71 2.73 19.51
C LEU A 5 -29.48 3.63 18.29
N SER A 6 -28.68 4.68 18.46
CA SER A 6 -28.18 5.48 17.35
C SER A 6 -27.14 4.67 16.59
N THR A 7 -27.53 4.10 15.46
CA THR A 7 -26.59 3.60 14.45
C THR A 7 -25.86 4.81 13.85
N ALA A 8 -24.63 5.05 14.30
CA ALA A 8 -23.73 5.95 13.61
C ALA A 8 -23.39 5.32 12.25
N ALA A 9 -24.00 5.82 11.18
CA ALA A 9 -23.53 5.55 9.84
C ALA A 9 -22.10 6.11 9.74
N LEU A 10 -21.13 5.22 9.52
CA LEU A 10 -19.80 5.64 9.11
C LEU A 10 -19.96 6.50 7.84
N PRO A 11 -19.23 7.62 7.71
CA PRO A 11 -19.25 8.34 6.45
C PRO A 11 -18.80 7.36 5.36
N ALA A 12 -19.66 7.15 4.38
CA ALA A 12 -19.24 6.53 3.13
C ALA A 12 -18.04 7.34 2.65
N SER A 13 -16.89 6.68 2.50
CA SER A 13 -15.73 7.25 1.83
C SER A 13 -16.25 7.81 0.52
N ALA A 14 -16.23 9.13 0.35
CA ALA A 14 -16.43 9.70 -0.97
C ALA A 14 -15.38 9.01 -1.84
N ALA A 15 -15.83 8.23 -2.83
CA ALA A 15 -14.95 7.81 -3.90
C ALA A 15 -14.37 9.11 -4.45
N VAL A 16 -13.11 9.34 -4.14
CA VAL A 16 -12.43 10.50 -4.66
C VAL A 16 -12.21 10.13 -6.10
N ASP A 17 -12.83 10.86 -7.04
CA ASP A 17 -12.54 10.77 -8.47
C ASP A 17 -11.08 11.22 -8.67
N ASN A 18 -10.15 10.35 -8.30
CA ASN A 18 -8.75 10.47 -8.56
C ASN A 18 -8.45 9.60 -9.77
N ASP A 19 -8.71 10.18 -10.94
CA ASP A 19 -8.44 9.50 -12.19
C ASP A 19 -6.94 9.40 -12.45
N LEU A 20 -6.08 10.17 -11.76
CA LEU A 20 -4.67 10.37 -12.10
C LEU A 20 -3.77 10.06 -10.90
N PRO A 21 -3.59 8.77 -10.56
CA PRO A 21 -2.70 8.37 -9.49
C PRO A 21 -1.28 8.89 -9.77
N VAL A 22 -0.84 8.94 -11.04
CA VAL A 22 0.52 9.39 -11.36
C VAL A 22 0.55 10.52 -12.38
N ARG A 23 1.06 11.67 -11.97
CA ARG A 23 1.60 12.71 -12.87
C ARG A 23 3.12 12.64 -12.91
N TRP A 24 3.67 12.34 -14.07
CA TRP A 24 5.10 12.31 -14.33
C TRP A 24 5.58 13.70 -14.69
N ASN A 25 6.67 14.14 -14.06
CA ASN A 25 7.47 15.24 -14.57
C ASN A 25 8.80 14.64 -15.02
N THR A 26 9.16 14.83 -16.29
CA THR A 26 10.44 14.36 -16.84
C THR A 26 11.00 15.43 -17.76
N GLY A 27 12.11 16.06 -17.38
CA GLY A 27 12.85 16.98 -18.26
C GLY A 27 12.03 18.17 -18.80
N GLY A 28 11.05 18.65 -18.01
CA GLY A 28 10.19 19.79 -18.35
C GLY A 28 8.86 19.42 -19.02
N ALA A 29 8.65 18.15 -19.34
CA ALA A 29 7.37 17.66 -19.84
C ALA A 29 6.55 17.00 -18.75
N VAL A 30 5.23 17.20 -18.82
CA VAL A 30 4.26 16.68 -17.85
C VAL A 30 3.31 15.74 -18.58
N TRP A 31 3.24 14.50 -18.13
CA TRP A 31 2.25 13.51 -18.58
C TRP A 31 1.52 12.95 -17.36
N SER A 32 0.27 12.54 -17.54
CA SER A 32 -0.53 11.92 -16.49
C SER A 32 -0.95 10.54 -16.96
N THR A 33 -0.84 9.54 -16.08
CA THR A 33 -1.34 8.19 -16.33
C THR A 33 -2.58 7.99 -15.48
N SER A 34 -3.65 7.52 -16.11
CA SER A 34 -4.90 7.27 -15.39
C SER A 34 -4.87 5.96 -14.61
N LEU A 35 -5.73 5.86 -13.60
CA LEU A 35 -5.92 4.61 -12.86
C LEU A 35 -6.36 3.49 -13.81
N ASP A 36 -7.26 3.76 -14.76
CA ASP A 36 -7.73 2.81 -15.77
C ASP A 36 -6.59 2.26 -16.66
N SER A 37 -5.61 3.11 -17.01
CA SER A 37 -4.42 2.64 -17.73
C SER A 37 -3.54 1.72 -16.90
N PHE A 38 -3.40 1.97 -15.59
CA PHE A 38 -2.73 1.05 -14.69
C PHE A 38 -3.50 -0.26 -14.55
N VAL A 39 -4.83 -0.20 -14.39
CA VAL A 39 -5.70 -1.39 -14.31
C VAL A 39 -5.57 -2.24 -15.57
N THR A 40 -5.71 -1.64 -16.76
CA THR A 40 -5.54 -2.32 -18.05
C THR A 40 -4.18 -3.02 -18.13
N PHE A 41 -3.10 -2.32 -17.77
CA PHE A 41 -1.76 -2.91 -17.75
C PHE A 41 -1.62 -4.07 -16.75
N ILE A 42 -2.18 -3.94 -15.56
CA ILE A 42 -2.14 -4.98 -14.52
C ILE A 42 -2.93 -6.22 -14.98
N GLU A 43 -4.11 -6.03 -15.57
CA GLU A 43 -4.99 -7.13 -16.00
C GLU A 43 -4.50 -7.84 -17.26
N SER A 44 -4.17 -7.11 -18.33
CA SER A 44 -3.84 -7.68 -19.64
C SER A 44 -2.36 -7.61 -20.02
N GLY A 45 -1.59 -6.72 -19.38
CA GLY A 45 -0.22 -6.37 -19.81
C GLY A 45 -0.18 -5.33 -20.94
N GLU A 46 -1.33 -4.89 -21.43
CA GLU A 46 -1.40 -3.87 -22.48
C GLU A 46 -1.01 -2.48 -21.94
N VAL A 47 -0.15 -1.78 -22.67
CA VAL A 47 0.27 -0.41 -22.35
C VAL A 47 -0.48 0.55 -23.28
N THR A 48 -1.57 1.11 -22.78
CA THR A 48 -2.45 2.04 -23.52
C THR A 48 -2.11 3.51 -23.28
N ASP A 49 -1.26 3.79 -22.28
CA ASP A 49 -0.86 5.14 -21.90
C ASP A 49 0.63 5.40 -22.15
N ARG A 50 0.93 6.59 -22.68
CA ARG A 50 2.30 7.01 -23.00
C ARG A 50 3.14 7.24 -21.75
N GLY A 51 2.56 7.81 -20.70
CA GLY A 51 3.26 8.07 -19.44
C GLY A 51 3.67 6.76 -18.76
N LEU A 52 2.76 5.77 -18.75
CA LEU A 52 3.04 4.43 -18.26
C LEU A 52 4.14 3.74 -19.08
N GLY A 53 4.08 3.83 -20.41
CA GLY A 53 5.11 3.28 -21.29
C GLY A 53 6.50 3.90 -21.05
N ASP A 54 6.58 5.22 -20.90
CA ASP A 54 7.84 5.90 -20.58
C ASP A 54 8.34 5.49 -19.17
N GLY A 55 7.46 5.46 -18.17
CA GLY A 55 7.77 5.00 -16.82
C GLY A 55 8.31 3.58 -16.78
N LEU A 56 7.70 2.65 -17.51
CA LEU A 56 8.17 1.27 -17.65
C LEU A 56 9.56 1.21 -18.26
N SER A 57 9.78 1.92 -19.38
CA SER A 57 11.06 1.95 -20.09
C SER A 57 12.21 2.50 -19.26
N ARG A 58 11.92 3.41 -18.32
CA ARG A 58 12.89 4.04 -17.41
C ARG A 58 13.06 3.31 -16.09
N SER A 59 12.18 2.36 -15.77
CA SER A 59 12.19 1.66 -14.48
C SER A 59 13.38 0.71 -14.33
N GLY A 60 13.99 0.28 -15.43
CA GLY A 60 15.04 -0.75 -15.44
C GLY A 60 14.50 -2.18 -15.24
N TRP A 61 13.17 -2.35 -15.11
CA TRP A 61 12.48 -3.63 -15.02
C TRP A 61 11.84 -4.00 -16.36
N THR A 62 11.59 -5.29 -16.57
CA THR A 62 10.69 -5.72 -17.65
C THR A 62 9.24 -5.36 -17.32
N SER A 63 8.41 -5.16 -18.35
CA SER A 63 6.98 -4.90 -18.16
C SER A 63 6.29 -6.03 -17.39
N GLU A 64 6.70 -7.28 -17.65
CA GLU A 64 6.17 -8.46 -16.97
C GLU A 64 6.52 -8.47 -15.48
N GLU A 65 7.74 -8.09 -15.10
CA GLU A 65 8.15 -7.99 -13.69
C GLU A 65 7.41 -6.87 -12.96
N VAL A 66 7.27 -5.70 -13.57
CA VAL A 66 6.50 -4.60 -12.98
C VAL A 66 5.06 -5.01 -12.81
N ARG A 67 4.44 -5.58 -13.84
CA ARG A 67 3.06 -6.08 -13.78
C ARG A 67 2.90 -7.10 -12.66
N ALA A 68 3.75 -8.13 -12.63
CA ALA A 68 3.71 -9.16 -11.60
C ALA A 68 3.90 -8.58 -10.19
N GLY A 69 4.73 -7.55 -10.04
CA GLY A 69 4.91 -6.83 -8.79
C GLY A 69 3.67 -6.02 -8.38
N LEU A 70 3.08 -5.26 -9.30
CA LEU A 70 1.89 -4.44 -9.06
C LEU A 70 0.65 -5.29 -8.77
N SER A 71 0.53 -6.48 -9.37
CA SER A 71 -0.56 -7.44 -9.13
C SER A 71 -0.46 -8.19 -7.80
N LYS A 72 0.62 -8.04 -7.03
CA LYS A 72 0.76 -8.75 -5.74
C LYS A 72 -0.12 -8.13 -4.67
N THR A 73 -0.77 -9.02 -3.94
CA THR A 73 -1.53 -8.71 -2.74
C THR A 73 -0.83 -9.30 -1.51
N TYR A 74 -0.85 -8.55 -0.42
CA TYR A 74 -0.23 -8.92 0.85
C TYR A 74 -1.30 -8.96 1.94
N SER A 75 -1.33 -10.04 2.72
CA SER A 75 -2.22 -10.11 3.88
C SER A 75 -1.70 -9.23 5.03
N VAL A 76 -2.58 -8.40 5.58
CA VAL A 76 -2.27 -7.41 6.61
C VAL A 76 -3.33 -7.36 7.72
N ASP A 77 -2.96 -6.89 8.91
CA ASP A 77 -3.90 -6.46 9.96
C ASP A 77 -4.02 -4.94 9.89
N VAL A 78 -5.20 -4.43 9.51
CA VAL A 78 -5.48 -2.97 9.45
C VAL A 78 -5.09 -2.25 10.75
N VAL A 79 -5.23 -2.91 11.91
CA VAL A 79 -4.83 -2.34 13.20
C VAL A 79 -3.30 -2.24 13.30
N GLY A 80 -2.58 -3.29 12.89
CA GLY A 80 -1.11 -3.32 12.85
C GLY A 80 -0.56 -2.26 11.87
N VAL A 81 -1.12 -2.20 10.66
CA VAL A 81 -0.80 -1.17 9.65
C VAL A 81 -1.02 0.22 10.23
N THR A 82 -2.21 0.48 10.76
CA THR A 82 -2.56 1.79 11.32
C THR A 82 -1.59 2.19 12.45
N ARG A 83 -1.32 1.28 13.40
CA ARG A 83 -0.38 1.55 14.49
C ARG A 83 1.02 1.87 14.00
N PHE A 84 1.53 1.09 13.05
CA PHE A 84 2.82 1.36 12.42
C PHE A 84 2.81 2.77 11.81
N LEU A 85 1.86 3.08 10.93
CA LEU A 85 1.81 4.36 10.20
C LEU A 85 1.64 5.60 11.09
N TYR A 86 1.08 5.44 12.30
CA TYR A 86 0.97 6.49 13.32
C TYR A 86 2.13 6.52 14.33
N SER A 87 3.01 5.50 14.35
CA SER A 87 4.22 5.51 15.15
C SER A 87 5.25 6.52 14.62
N ASP A 88 6.25 6.87 15.44
CA ASP A 88 7.34 7.77 15.04
C ASP A 88 8.11 7.23 13.82
N ASP A 89 8.35 5.92 13.77
CA ASP A 89 9.06 5.29 12.66
C ASP A 89 8.19 5.22 11.41
N GLY A 90 6.89 4.96 11.54
CA GLY A 90 5.94 5.06 10.42
C GLY A 90 5.80 6.48 9.88
N VAL A 91 5.86 7.51 10.73
CA VAL A 91 5.87 8.91 10.29
C VAL A 91 7.16 9.23 9.52
N LYS A 92 8.32 8.77 9.98
CA LYS A 92 9.60 8.92 9.24
C LYS A 92 9.53 8.20 7.91
N PHE A 93 9.05 6.96 7.91
CA PHE A 93 8.80 6.17 6.71
C PHE A 93 7.92 6.94 5.73
N LEU A 94 6.73 7.39 6.13
CA LEU A 94 5.82 8.12 5.23
C LEU A 94 6.42 9.41 4.67
N LYS A 95 7.19 10.16 5.47
CA LYS A 95 7.92 11.35 4.98
C LYS A 95 8.93 10.98 3.91
N ASP A 96 9.65 9.89 4.12
CA ASP A 96 10.64 9.38 3.18
C ASP A 96 9.98 8.89 1.88
N GLN A 97 8.92 8.11 2.00
CA GLN A 97 8.14 7.58 0.87
C GLN A 97 7.37 8.65 0.08
N SER A 98 7.17 9.84 0.65
CA SER A 98 6.50 10.97 -0.02
C SER A 98 7.43 12.12 -0.39
N ARG A 99 8.75 11.89 -0.38
CA ARG A 99 9.76 12.93 -0.66
C ARG A 99 9.61 13.54 -2.05
N SER A 100 9.55 12.69 -3.08
CA SER A 100 9.48 13.10 -4.49
C SER A 100 8.15 12.70 -5.14
N TYR A 101 7.26 12.03 -4.39
CA TYR A 101 5.93 11.62 -4.82
C TYR A 101 4.86 12.08 -3.82
N PHE A 102 4.05 13.06 -4.22
CA PHE A 102 3.16 13.77 -3.29
C PHE A 102 1.94 14.40 -4.00
N PRO A 103 0.90 14.85 -3.27
CA PRO A 103 -0.25 15.53 -3.84
C PRO A 103 0.12 16.69 -4.80
N TYR A 104 -0.48 16.71 -5.98
CA TYR A 104 -0.12 17.66 -7.04
C TYR A 104 -0.29 19.13 -6.61
N TRP A 105 -1.41 19.47 -5.99
CA TRP A 105 -1.76 20.85 -5.63
C TRP A 105 -1.17 21.30 -4.29
N SER A 106 -1.22 20.44 -3.27
CA SER A 106 -0.77 20.80 -1.91
C SER A 106 0.70 20.48 -1.64
N MET A 107 1.38 19.86 -2.61
CA MET A 107 2.78 19.48 -2.53
C MET A 107 3.06 18.63 -1.27
N SER A 108 4.12 18.96 -0.52
CA SER A 108 4.52 18.25 0.68
C SER A 108 3.60 18.48 1.90
N THR A 109 2.73 19.49 1.87
CA THR A 109 1.92 19.93 3.02
C THR A 109 1.07 18.82 3.63
N TYR A 110 0.44 18.01 2.77
CA TYR A 110 -0.45 16.91 3.17
C TYR A 110 0.02 15.55 2.68
N ALA A 111 1.28 15.44 2.24
CA ALA A 111 1.76 14.22 1.58
C ALA A 111 1.75 12.99 2.50
N VAL A 112 2.18 13.16 3.75
CA VAL A 112 2.15 12.10 4.77
C VAL A 112 0.72 11.65 5.06
N GLN A 113 -0.20 12.59 5.22
CA GLN A 113 -1.59 12.31 5.55
C GLN A 113 -2.30 11.61 4.40
N ALA A 114 -2.08 12.08 3.17
CA ALA A 114 -2.69 11.52 1.97
C ALA A 114 -2.18 10.11 1.67
N LEU A 115 -0.86 9.87 1.78
CA LEU A 115 -0.30 8.54 1.59
C LEU A 115 -0.75 7.59 2.70
N ARG A 116 -0.75 8.04 3.96
CA ARG A 116 -1.27 7.27 5.09
C ARG A 116 -2.71 6.85 4.86
N SER A 117 -3.58 7.78 4.47
CA SER A 117 -5.00 7.47 4.30
C SER A 117 -5.22 6.46 3.20
N ALA A 118 -4.48 6.55 2.09
CA ALA A 118 -4.57 5.60 0.99
C ALA A 118 -4.18 4.18 1.43
N ILE A 119 -3.05 4.04 2.14
CA ILE A 119 -2.59 2.75 2.66
C ILE A 119 -3.61 2.16 3.65
N ILE A 120 -4.14 2.97 4.57
CA ILE A 120 -5.11 2.48 5.55
C ILE A 120 -6.40 2.07 4.85
N ALA A 121 -6.89 2.88 3.90
CA ALA A 121 -8.11 2.60 3.16
C ALA A 121 -8.01 1.32 2.34
N ASP A 122 -6.87 1.06 1.71
CA ASP A 122 -6.61 -0.21 1.01
C ASP A 122 -6.58 -1.39 1.99
N SER A 123 -5.96 -1.23 3.16
CA SER A 123 -5.81 -2.31 4.15
C SER A 123 -7.09 -2.79 4.86
N VAL A 124 -8.25 -2.17 4.61
CA VAL A 124 -9.48 -2.37 5.42
C VAL A 124 -10.02 -3.80 5.34
N ASP A 125 -9.89 -4.46 4.19
CA ASP A 125 -10.35 -5.83 3.98
C ASP A 125 -9.32 -6.89 4.42
N GLY A 126 -8.18 -6.46 4.98
CA GLY A 126 -7.09 -7.34 5.38
C GLY A 126 -6.11 -7.66 4.26
N GLU A 127 -6.24 -7.00 3.11
CA GLU A 127 -5.36 -7.10 1.97
C GLU A 127 -4.70 -5.74 1.67
N LEU A 128 -3.48 -5.75 1.15
CA LEU A 128 -2.78 -4.53 0.74
C LEU A 128 -2.09 -4.77 -0.60
N SER A 129 -2.25 -3.85 -1.53
CA SER A 129 -1.73 -3.97 -2.89
C SER A 129 -1.29 -2.62 -3.46
N SER A 130 -0.45 -2.65 -4.49
CA SER A 130 -0.03 -1.42 -5.17
C SER A 130 -1.21 -0.74 -5.86
N ALA A 131 -2.05 -1.52 -6.54
CA ALA A 131 -3.20 -1.05 -7.29
C ALA A 131 -4.27 -0.44 -6.38
N GLY A 132 -4.54 -1.09 -5.25
CA GLY A 132 -5.52 -0.60 -4.29
C GLY A 132 -5.04 0.66 -3.57
N ILE A 133 -3.75 0.78 -3.22
CA ILE A 133 -3.17 2.04 -2.75
C ILE A 133 -3.34 3.15 -3.79
N MET A 134 -3.04 2.89 -5.08
CA MET A 134 -3.25 3.88 -6.15
C MET A 134 -4.71 4.34 -6.22
N ALA A 135 -5.65 3.41 -6.17
CA ALA A 135 -7.08 3.68 -6.21
C ALA A 135 -7.59 4.43 -4.97
N ALA A 136 -6.94 4.24 -3.82
CA ALA A 136 -7.30 4.86 -2.55
C ALA A 136 -6.67 6.24 -2.32
N LEU A 137 -5.84 6.75 -3.26
CA LEU A 137 -5.23 8.06 -3.14
C LEU A 137 -6.30 9.17 -3.10
N PRO A 138 -6.28 10.08 -2.12
CA PRO A 138 -7.34 11.06 -1.92
C PRO A 138 -7.27 12.28 -2.86
N THR A 139 -6.31 12.33 -3.77
CA THR A 139 -6.12 13.41 -4.77
C THR A 139 -5.05 12.97 -5.75
N ASP A 140 -4.96 13.58 -6.93
CA ASP A 140 -3.89 13.34 -7.89
C ASP A 140 -2.51 13.52 -7.24
N PHE A 141 -1.62 12.55 -7.42
CA PHE A 141 -0.24 12.66 -6.99
C PHE A 141 0.68 12.94 -8.19
N ARG A 142 1.84 13.52 -7.89
CA ARG A 142 2.89 13.81 -8.87
C ARG A 142 4.21 13.23 -8.42
N LEU A 143 4.95 12.69 -9.38
CA LEU A 143 6.38 12.49 -9.28
C LEU A 143 7.07 13.80 -9.70
N ALA A 144 7.82 14.41 -8.80
CA ALA A 144 8.53 15.67 -9.08
C ALA A 144 10.02 15.42 -9.32
N ASP A 145 10.53 15.82 -10.49
CA ASP A 145 11.95 15.80 -10.87
C ASP A 145 12.51 17.22 -11.14
N THR A 146 11.77 18.26 -10.72
CA THR A 146 12.01 19.63 -11.19
C THR A 146 12.96 20.44 -10.30
N CYS A 147 13.83 21.20 -10.97
CA CYS A 147 14.50 22.40 -10.44
C CYS A 147 15.37 22.20 -9.19
N GLY A 148 16.00 21.02 -9.02
CA GLY A 148 16.98 20.78 -7.96
C GLY A 148 16.42 20.64 -6.54
N THR A 149 15.10 20.86 -6.37
CA THR A 149 14.39 20.65 -5.10
C THR A 149 13.95 19.20 -4.92
N TYR A 150 13.50 18.58 -6.02
CA TYR A 150 13.09 17.18 -6.06
C TYR A 150 13.89 16.47 -7.16
N ASP A 151 14.38 15.29 -6.86
CA ASP A 151 15.25 14.50 -7.73
C ASP A 151 14.50 13.45 -8.54
N GLY A 152 13.17 13.34 -8.37
CA GLY A 152 12.34 12.31 -8.99
C GLY A 152 12.62 10.91 -8.48
N LYS A 153 13.52 10.75 -7.50
CA LYS A 153 13.93 9.45 -6.97
C LYS A 153 13.03 9.04 -5.82
N GLN A 154 12.60 7.79 -5.85
CA GLN A 154 11.93 7.14 -4.74
C GLN A 154 12.92 6.30 -3.95
N ASN A 155 12.65 6.15 -2.66
CA ASN A 155 13.36 5.20 -1.82
C ASN A 155 12.55 3.92 -1.78
N ILE A 156 13.01 2.88 -2.47
CA ILE A 156 12.39 1.57 -2.39
C ILE A 156 12.81 0.90 -1.08
N CYS A 157 11.88 0.31 -0.34
CA CYS A 157 12.22 -0.48 0.84
C CYS A 157 12.49 -1.94 0.46
N ALA A 158 13.44 -2.09 -0.46
CA ALA A 158 14.00 -3.36 -0.93
C ALA A 158 15.36 -3.14 -1.62
N GLU A 159 16.29 -2.40 -1.01
CA GLU A 159 17.59 -2.03 -1.62
C GLU A 159 18.40 -3.24 -2.12
N GLY A 160 18.27 -4.41 -1.48
CA GLY A 160 18.92 -5.66 -1.92
C GLY A 160 18.17 -6.45 -3.00
N LYS A 161 17.07 -5.90 -3.53
CA LYS A 161 16.22 -6.55 -4.55
C LYS A 161 16.17 -5.78 -5.86
N CYS A 162 16.84 -4.63 -5.96
CA CYS A 162 16.96 -3.85 -7.18
C CYS A 162 18.40 -3.91 -7.71
N GLU A 163 18.55 -3.80 -9.02
CA GLU A 163 19.81 -3.74 -9.73
C GLU A 163 19.95 -2.39 -10.45
N GLY A 164 20.95 -1.61 -10.03
CA GLY A 164 21.25 -0.31 -10.62
C GLY A 164 20.29 0.80 -10.20
N GLU A 165 20.65 2.04 -10.55
CA GLU A 165 19.97 3.24 -10.09
C GLU A 165 18.49 3.30 -10.51
N ALA A 166 18.19 2.89 -11.76
CA ALA A 166 16.83 2.92 -12.30
C ALA A 166 15.86 2.07 -11.48
N GLN A 167 16.19 0.80 -11.24
CA GLN A 167 15.34 -0.11 -10.46
C GLN A 167 15.22 0.32 -9.00
N CYS A 168 16.26 0.92 -8.44
CA CYS A 168 16.26 1.32 -7.03
C CYS A 168 15.55 2.65 -6.77
N THR A 169 15.24 3.44 -7.80
CA THR A 169 14.71 4.80 -7.63
C THR A 169 13.45 5.13 -8.42
N SER A 170 13.00 4.25 -9.31
CA SER A 170 11.79 4.50 -10.09
C SER A 170 10.51 4.46 -9.24
N LEU A 171 9.50 5.23 -9.64
CA LEU A 171 8.19 5.19 -8.99
C LEU A 171 7.48 3.84 -9.14
N LEU A 172 7.69 3.12 -10.25
CA LEU A 172 7.10 1.80 -10.43
C LEU A 172 7.70 0.79 -9.45
N SER A 173 9.01 0.85 -9.23
CA SER A 173 9.68 0.05 -8.20
C SER A 173 9.18 0.40 -6.81
N TRP A 174 8.99 1.69 -6.52
CA TRP A 174 8.38 2.14 -5.28
C TRP A 174 7.01 1.51 -5.04
N TYR A 175 6.11 1.57 -6.02
CA TYR A 175 4.80 0.93 -5.90
C TYR A 175 4.92 -0.58 -5.71
N VAL A 176 5.72 -1.27 -6.52
CA VAL A 176 5.91 -2.72 -6.45
C VAL A 176 6.34 -3.19 -5.05
N PHE A 177 7.19 -2.44 -4.36
CA PHE A 177 7.74 -2.84 -3.07
C PHE A 177 6.99 -2.27 -1.86
N LEU A 178 6.29 -1.14 -2.00
CA LEU A 178 5.64 -0.43 -0.91
C LEU A 178 4.73 -1.33 -0.04
N PRO A 179 3.79 -2.12 -0.61
CA PRO A 179 2.93 -2.99 0.19
C PRO A 179 3.71 -4.00 1.04
N ALA A 180 4.76 -4.60 0.47
CA ALA A 180 5.62 -5.55 1.19
C ALA A 180 6.34 -4.88 2.38
N CYS A 181 6.79 -3.64 2.21
CA CYS A 181 7.43 -2.89 3.30
C CYS A 181 6.47 -2.66 4.47
N ILE A 182 5.25 -2.22 4.17
CA ILE A 182 4.23 -1.97 5.17
C ILE A 182 3.86 -3.29 5.85
N GLN A 183 3.75 -4.37 5.08
CA GLN A 183 3.45 -5.70 5.57
C GLN A 183 4.53 -6.23 6.53
N ALA A 184 5.81 -5.97 6.28
CA ALA A 184 6.89 -6.33 7.18
C ALA A 184 6.90 -5.48 8.47
N ASN A 185 6.58 -4.19 8.36
CA ASN A 185 6.64 -3.25 9.49
C ASN A 185 5.42 -3.27 10.40
N GLN A 186 4.26 -3.80 9.96
CA GLN A 186 3.15 -4.06 10.88
C GLN A 186 3.45 -5.22 11.86
N MET A 187 4.41 -6.10 11.53
CA MET A 187 4.76 -7.29 12.32
C MET A 187 5.80 -7.02 13.42
N THR A 188 6.38 -5.82 13.47
CA THR A 188 7.28 -5.41 14.57
C THR A 188 6.53 -4.98 15.83
N ASP A 189 5.19 -4.90 15.80
CA ASP A 189 4.34 -4.76 17.00
C ASP A 189 4.07 -6.15 17.63
N PRO A 190 4.48 -6.40 18.89
CA PRO A 190 4.26 -7.70 19.55
C PRO A 190 2.78 -8.09 19.66
N VAL A 191 1.83 -7.15 19.63
CA VAL A 191 0.40 -7.48 19.66
C VAL A 191 -0.10 -7.94 18.28
N ALA A 192 0.49 -7.44 17.19
CA ALA A 192 0.18 -7.89 15.83
C ALA A 192 0.69 -9.32 15.59
N GLN A 193 1.88 -9.66 16.12
CA GLN A 193 2.41 -11.02 16.08
C GLN A 193 1.47 -12.02 16.77
N VAL A 194 0.91 -11.67 17.93
CA VAL A 194 0.02 -12.54 18.71
C VAL A 194 -1.30 -12.83 17.98
N ARG A 195 -1.81 -11.91 17.15
CA ARG A 195 -3.05 -12.11 16.39
C ARG A 195 -2.89 -13.02 15.18
N MET A 196 -1.70 -13.06 14.57
CA MET A 196 -1.42 -13.89 13.40
C MET A 196 -1.04 -15.34 13.77
N THR A 197 -0.62 -15.59 15.01
CA THR A 197 -0.53 -16.95 15.53
C THR A 197 -1.94 -17.53 15.73
N PRO A 198 -2.27 -18.70 15.14
CA PRO A 198 -3.49 -19.41 15.49
C PRO A 198 -3.55 -19.58 17.00
N ALA A 199 -4.69 -19.27 17.62
CA ALA A 199 -4.89 -19.54 19.03
C ALA A 199 -4.51 -21.00 19.30
N PRO A 200 -3.71 -21.30 20.34
CA PRO A 200 -3.37 -22.68 20.65
C PRO A 200 -4.67 -23.46 20.78
N ALA A 201 -4.79 -24.54 19.99
CA ALA A 201 -5.96 -25.39 20.02
C ALA A 201 -6.25 -25.73 21.49
N PRO A 202 -7.53 -25.65 21.94
CA PRO A 202 -7.86 -26.01 23.31
C PRO A 202 -7.25 -27.37 23.61
N ALA A 203 -6.44 -27.43 24.67
CA ALA A 203 -5.74 -28.64 25.06
C ALA A 203 -6.75 -29.78 25.10
N PRO A 204 -6.43 -30.97 24.53
CA PRO A 204 -7.34 -32.10 24.58
C PRO A 204 -7.72 -32.33 26.04
N MET A 205 -9.01 -32.19 26.34
CA MET A 205 -9.50 -32.46 27.68
C MET A 205 -9.09 -33.89 28.05
N PRO A 206 -8.48 -34.10 29.23
CA PRO A 206 -8.15 -35.46 29.66
C PRO A 206 -9.45 -36.26 29.68
N PHE A 207 -9.50 -37.33 28.89
CA PHE A 207 -10.60 -38.28 28.90
C PHE A 207 -10.62 -38.93 30.28
N THR A 208 -11.47 -38.43 31.17
CA THR A 208 -11.85 -39.14 32.38
C THR A 208 -12.89 -40.19 31.98
N PRO A 209 -12.57 -41.49 31.95
CA PRO A 209 -13.60 -42.50 31.75
C PRO A 209 -14.58 -42.40 32.93
N ALA A 210 -15.83 -42.06 32.63
CA ALA A 210 -16.89 -42.18 33.61
C ALA A 210 -17.01 -43.66 34.02
N PRO A 211 -17.12 -43.99 35.32
CA PRO A 211 -17.32 -45.37 35.73
C PRO A 211 -18.65 -45.87 35.18
N ILE A 212 -18.58 -46.89 34.31
CA ILE A 212 -19.76 -47.60 33.81
C ILE A 212 -20.38 -48.31 35.01
N ARG A 213 -21.49 -47.78 35.52
CA ARG A 213 -22.30 -48.47 36.53
C ARG A 213 -23.07 -49.60 35.86
N GLY A 214 -22.76 -50.83 36.28
CA GLY A 214 -23.54 -52.02 36.01
C GLY A 214 -22.92 -52.92 34.96
N LEU A 215 -22.00 -53.80 35.38
CA LEU A 215 -21.80 -55.16 34.89
C LEU A 215 -20.87 -55.88 35.88
N TRP A 216 -21.53 -56.66 36.75
CA TRP A 216 -21.04 -57.60 37.80
C TRP A 216 -20.50 -56.98 39.09
#